data_AF-A0A2U9QI39-F1
#
_entry.id   AF-A0A2U9QI39-F1
#
_cell.length_a   1.000
_cell.length_b   1.000
_cell.length_c   1.000
_cell.angle_alpha   90.00
_cell.angle_beta   90.00
_cell.angle_gamma   90.00
#
_symmetry.space_group_name_H-M   'P 1'
#
loop_
_entity.id
_entity.type
_entity.pdbx_description
1 polymer ?
#
loop_
_entity_poly.entity_id
_entity_poly.type
_entity_poly.pdbx_seq_one_letter_code
_entity_poly.pdbx_strand_id
1 'polypeptide(L)'
;MVKVSEATNGYTAFRLSPSSEKLAVVVSAQTLRSLVQSGRGTVIQPLEAAVVPMAALEDYAREELEAFEATHLEEMPPSTVQAEVRFVHDPDGPMIWVVLQRASGLPVLLEAVLDPEMVS
;
A
#
# COMPACT_ATOMS: atom_id res chain seq x y z
N MET A 1 -1.91 -25.62 -20.71
CA MET A 1 -2.59 -24.31 -20.82
C MET A 1 -2.73 -23.81 -19.40
N VAL A 2 -1.77 -23.01 -18.93
CA VAL A 2 -1.78 -22.48 -17.56
C VAL A 2 -2.87 -21.41 -17.54
N LYS A 3 -3.91 -21.61 -16.72
CA LYS A 3 -4.86 -20.54 -16.43
C LYS A 3 -4.09 -19.50 -15.65
N VAL A 4 -3.74 -18.40 -16.32
CA VAL A 4 -3.44 -17.14 -15.64
C VAL A 4 -4.75 -16.79 -14.93
N SER A 5 -4.83 -17.09 -13.64
CA SER A 5 -5.92 -16.62 -12.83
C SER A 5 -5.77 -15.11 -12.81
N GLU A 6 -6.68 -14.40 -13.47
CA GLU A 6 -6.77 -12.95 -13.32
C GLU A 6 -6.95 -12.67 -11.83
N ALA A 7 -5.88 -12.23 -11.17
CA ALA A 7 -5.92 -11.74 -9.81
C ALA A 7 -6.61 -10.37 -9.81
N THR A 8 -7.92 -10.36 -10.09
CA THR A 8 -8.75 -9.15 -10.04
C THR A 8 -9.26 -8.86 -8.64
N ASN A 9 -9.17 -9.83 -7.71
CA ASN A 9 -9.76 -9.76 -6.37
C ASN A 9 -8.72 -9.98 -5.26
N GLY A 10 -7.63 -9.21 -5.26
CA GLY A 10 -6.63 -9.25 -4.20
C GLY A 10 -6.16 -7.86 -3.79
N TYR A 11 -5.20 -7.81 -2.88
CA TYR A 11 -4.60 -6.59 -2.36
C TYR A 11 -3.11 -6.60 -2.62
N THR A 12 -2.51 -5.42 -2.64
CA THR A 12 -1.06 -5.25 -2.69
C THR A 12 -0.65 -4.47 -1.46
N ALA A 13 0.27 -5.05 -0.69
CA ALA A 13 0.90 -4.38 0.44
C ALA A 13 2.20 -3.74 -0.03
N PHE A 14 2.46 -2.53 0.44
CA PHE A 14 3.69 -1.79 0.24
C PHE A 14 4.27 -1.40 1.58
N ARG A 15 5.57 -1.62 1.76
CA ARG A 15 6.29 -1.20 2.95
C ARG A 15 6.39 0.32 2.94
N LEU A 16 6.10 0.93 4.10
CA LEU A 16 6.18 2.37 4.26
C LEU A 16 7.56 2.80 4.73
N SER A 17 8.05 3.89 4.13
CA SER A 17 9.28 4.58 4.51
C SER A 17 8.99 5.82 5.37
N PRO A 18 9.82 6.13 6.38
CA PRO A 18 10.97 5.35 6.84
C PRO A 18 10.56 4.02 7.48
N SER A 19 11.35 2.98 7.18
CA SER A 19 11.07 1.60 7.60
C SER A 19 11.10 1.36 9.12
N SER A 20 11.60 2.32 9.89
CA SER A 20 11.60 2.31 11.36
C SER A 20 10.20 2.26 11.96
N GLU A 21 9.18 2.74 11.24
CA GLU A 21 7.78 2.70 11.70
C GLU A 21 7.17 1.30 11.64
N LYS A 22 7.79 0.37 10.88
CA LYS A 22 7.31 -1.02 10.71
C LYS A 22 5.84 -1.12 10.29
N LEU A 23 5.44 -0.25 9.37
CA LEU A 23 4.09 -0.22 8.81
C LEU A 23 4.11 -0.58 7.32
N ALA A 24 2.98 -1.07 6.84
CA ALA A 24 2.68 -1.25 5.44
C ALA A 24 1.34 -0.59 5.09
N VAL A 25 1.20 -0.14 3.85
CA VAL A 25 -0.09 0.24 3.29
C VAL A 25 -0.57 -0.89 2.38
N VAL A 26 -1.79 -1.34 2.59
CA VAL A 26 -2.46 -2.37 1.80
C VAL A 26 -3.52 -1.69 0.96
N VAL A 27 -3.46 -1.85 -0.35
CA VAL A 27 -4.40 -1.23 -1.30
C VAL A 27 -5.04 -2.32 -2.15
N SER A 28 -6.33 -2.21 -2.44
CA SER A 28 -6.97 -3.14 -3.38
C SER A 28 -6.30 -3.04 -4.76
N ALA A 29 -6.04 -4.18 -5.39
CA ALA A 29 -5.39 -4.21 -6.71
C ALA A 29 -6.22 -3.48 -7.77
N GLN A 30 -7.56 -3.54 -7.66
CA GLN A 30 -8.49 -2.83 -8.53
C GLN A 30 -8.35 -1.30 -8.37
N THR A 31 -8.35 -0.81 -7.13
CA THR A 31 -8.17 0.62 -6.83
C THR A 31 -6.81 1.09 -7.35
N LEU A 32 -5.74 0.35 -7.05
CA LEU A 32 -4.39 0.71 -7.47
C LEU A 32 -4.27 0.83 -9.00
N ARG A 33 -4.80 -0.15 -9.74
CA ARG A 33 -4.82 -0.12 -11.21
C ARG A 33 -5.58 1.09 -11.76
N SER A 34 -6.77 1.37 -11.20
CA SER A 34 -7.58 2.53 -11.59
C SER A 34 -6.84 3.85 -11.36
N LEU A 35 -6.18 3.98 -10.20
CA LEU A 35 -5.43 5.19 -9.83
C LEU A 35 -4.23 5.43 -10.73
N VAL A 36 -3.42 4.39 -10.99
CA VAL A 36 -2.27 4.46 -11.88
C VAL A 36 -2.70 4.86 -13.30
N GLN A 37 -3.77 4.27 -13.82
CA GLN A 37 -4.29 4.61 -15.15
C GLN A 37 -4.88 6.02 -15.22
N SER A 38 -5.42 6.54 -14.12
CA SER A 38 -5.98 7.90 -14.09
C SER A 38 -4.90 8.99 -14.21
N GLY A 39 -3.67 8.71 -13.75
CA GLY A 39 -2.57 9.67 -13.70
C GLY A 39 -2.82 10.88 -12.79
N ARG A 40 -3.81 10.81 -11.89
CA ARG A 40 -4.20 11.91 -11.00
C ARG A 40 -4.00 11.53 -9.54
N GLY A 41 -3.44 12.46 -8.77
CA GLY A 41 -3.38 12.31 -7.31
C GLY A 41 -4.78 12.45 -6.68
N THR A 42 -5.07 11.62 -5.68
CA THR A 42 -6.34 11.64 -4.93
C THR A 42 -6.18 10.99 -3.55
N VAL A 43 -7.08 11.34 -2.63
CA VAL A 43 -7.27 10.57 -1.39
C VAL A 43 -7.94 9.23 -1.74
N ILE A 44 -7.39 8.13 -1.23
CA ILE A 44 -7.95 6.78 -1.40
C ILE A 44 -9.06 6.59 -0.36
N GLN A 45 -10.21 6.05 -0.78
CA GLN A 45 -11.35 5.94 0.12
C GLN A 45 -11.08 4.93 1.24
N PRO A 46 -11.68 5.12 2.43
CA PRO A 46 -11.72 4.08 3.44
C PRO A 46 -12.26 2.77 2.85
N LEU A 47 -11.71 1.63 3.29
CA LEU A 47 -11.98 0.27 2.78
C LEU A 47 -11.26 -0.11 1.46
N GLU A 48 -10.82 0.86 0.67
CA GLU A 48 -10.00 0.61 -0.54
C GLU A 48 -8.50 0.53 -0.23
N ALA A 49 -8.10 1.12 0.89
CA ALA A 49 -6.78 0.99 1.47
C ALA A 49 -6.84 0.90 3.00
N ALA A 50 -5.84 0.25 3.58
CA ALA A 50 -5.62 0.18 5.01
C ALA A 50 -4.13 0.34 5.31
N VAL A 51 -3.82 0.92 6.47
CA VAL A 51 -2.44 0.95 6.98
C VAL A 51 -2.36 -0.02 8.13
N VAL A 52 -1.39 -0.93 8.08
CA VAL A 52 -1.31 -2.07 9.00
C VAL A 52 0.10 -2.17 9.59
N PRO A 53 0.25 -2.59 10.86
CA PRO A 53 1.56 -2.98 11.36
C PRO A 53 2.08 -4.18 10.59
N MET A 54 3.36 -4.20 10.21
CA MET A 54 3.96 -5.37 9.53
C MET A 54 3.88 -6.64 10.37
N ALA A 55 3.83 -6.51 11.70
CA ALA A 55 3.64 -7.63 12.62
C ALA A 55 2.22 -8.25 12.56
N ALA A 56 1.25 -7.55 11.98
CA ALA A 56 -0.11 -8.06 11.78
C ALA A 56 -0.27 -8.83 10.46
N LEU A 57 0.77 -8.84 9.61
CA LEU A 57 0.82 -9.63 8.38
C LEU A 57 1.31 -11.04 8.66
N GLU A 58 0.92 -11.98 7.80
CA GLU A 58 1.48 -13.33 7.77
C GLU A 58 3.00 -13.30 7.57
N ASP A 59 3.69 -14.31 8.10
CA ASP A 59 5.16 -14.32 8.12
C ASP A 59 5.75 -14.26 6.70
N TYR A 60 5.17 -14.97 5.72
CA TYR A 60 5.63 -14.92 4.33
C TYR A 60 5.53 -13.50 3.75
N ALA A 61 4.40 -12.82 3.97
CA ALA A 61 4.16 -11.48 3.44
C ALA A 61 5.09 -10.45 4.07
N ARG A 62 5.39 -10.62 5.37
CA ARG A 62 6.35 -9.77 6.08
C ARG A 62 7.76 -9.94 5.52
N GLU A 63 8.20 -11.18 5.33
CA GLU A 63 9.51 -11.50 4.74
C GLU A 63 9.65 -10.93 3.32
N GLU A 64 8.62 -11.07 2.49
CA GLU A 64 8.63 -10.49 1.14
C GLU A 64 8.66 -8.97 1.16
N LEU A 65 7.90 -8.30 2.03
CA LEU A 65 7.96 -6.84 2.17
C LEU A 65 9.33 -6.34 2.64
N GLU A 66 10.01 -7.12 3.48
CA GLU A 66 11.36 -6.80 3.93
C GLU A 66 12.39 -6.93 2.81
N ALA A 67 12.21 -7.90 1.90
CA ALA A 67 13.12 -8.19 0.81
C ALA A 67 12.86 -7.37 -0.47
N PHE A 68 11.59 -7.11 -0.81
CA PHE A 68 11.15 -6.60 -2.11
C PHE A 68 10.27 -5.34 -2.02
N GLU A 69 10.03 -4.81 -0.82
CA GLU A 69 9.22 -3.61 -0.54
C GLU A 69 7.72 -3.73 -0.83
N ALA A 70 7.28 -4.71 -1.63
CA ALA A 70 5.88 -5.00 -1.90
C ALA A 70 5.58 -6.52 -1.91
N THR A 71 4.33 -6.88 -1.66
CA THR A 71 3.82 -8.26 -1.77
C THR A 71 2.33 -8.27 -2.09
N HIS A 72 1.85 -9.39 -2.64
CA HIS A 72 0.44 -9.62 -2.90
C HIS A 72 -0.23 -10.28 -1.69
N LEU A 73 -1.45 -9.87 -1.37
CA LEU A 73 -2.27 -10.47 -0.32
C LEU A 73 -3.62 -10.91 -0.90
N GLU A 74 -4.11 -12.06 -0.45
CA GLU A 74 -5.44 -12.55 -0.84
C GLU A 74 -6.57 -11.79 -0.14
N GLU A 75 -6.34 -11.32 1.10
CA GLU A 75 -7.33 -10.62 1.91
C GLU A 75 -6.78 -9.36 2.60
N MET A 76 -7.69 -8.47 3.01
CA MET A 76 -7.34 -7.27 3.78
C MET A 76 -7.06 -7.65 5.23
N PRO A 77 -5.89 -7.30 5.81
CA PRO A 77 -5.60 -7.62 7.20
C PRO A 77 -6.56 -6.92 8.17
N PRO A 78 -6.93 -7.56 9.29
CA PRO A 78 -7.95 -7.07 10.22
C PRO A 78 -7.50 -5.90 11.12
N SER A 79 -6.19 -5.65 11.24
CA SER A 79 -5.64 -4.58 12.09
C SER A 79 -5.37 -3.33 11.27
N THR A 80 -6.02 -2.20 11.62
CA THR A 80 -5.81 -0.93 10.92
C THR A 80 -5.33 0.17 11.87
N VAL A 81 -4.28 0.86 11.44
CA VAL A 81 -3.78 2.11 12.02
C VAL A 81 -4.57 3.25 11.40
N GLN A 82 -5.08 4.17 12.21
CA GLN A 82 -5.80 5.33 11.70
C GLN A 82 -4.84 6.25 10.93
N ALA A 83 -5.08 6.38 9.63
CA ALA A 83 -4.26 7.18 8.74
C ALA A 83 -5.09 7.67 7.55
N GLU A 84 -4.65 8.76 6.93
CA GLU A 84 -5.14 9.16 5.62
C GLU A 84 -4.19 8.60 4.55
N VAL A 85 -4.74 7.94 3.53
CA VAL A 85 -3.95 7.37 2.43
C VAL A 85 -4.24 8.17 1.16
N ARG A 86 -3.18 8.59 0.47
CA ARG A 86 -3.25 9.34 -0.78
C ARG A 86 -2.44 8.64 -1.84
N PHE A 87 -2.97 8.62 -3.05
CA PHE A 87 -2.19 8.36 -4.24
C PHE A 87 -1.68 9.69 -4.79
N VAL A 88 -0.41 9.74 -5.14
CA VAL A 88 0.25 10.91 -5.72
C VAL A 88 0.92 10.48 -7.01
N HIS A 89 0.79 11.33 -8.02
CA HIS A 89 1.52 11.17 -9.27
C HIS A 89 2.65 12.19 -9.26
N ASP A 90 3.85 11.73 -8.93
CA ASP A 90 5.06 12.54 -8.91
C ASP A 90 5.82 12.41 -10.24
N PRO A 91 6.60 13.42 -10.67
CA PRO A 91 7.45 13.30 -11.86
C PRO A 91 8.37 12.06 -11.87
N ASP A 92 8.81 11.61 -10.70
CA ASP A 92 9.68 10.44 -10.54
C ASP A 92 8.91 9.11 -10.51
N GLY A 93 7.58 9.16 -10.42
CA GLY A 93 6.71 7.99 -10.49
C GLY A 93 5.46 8.09 -9.61
N PRO A 94 4.52 7.14 -9.77
CA PRO A 94 3.39 7.03 -8.86
C PRO A 94 3.86 6.61 -7.47
N MET A 95 3.21 7.14 -6.44
CA MET A 95 3.53 6.85 -5.04
C MET A 95 2.28 6.90 -4.17
N ILE A 96 2.37 6.24 -3.02
CA ILE A 96 1.35 6.30 -1.96
C ILE A 96 1.92 7.08 -0.79
N TRP A 97 1.18 8.09 -0.35
CA TRP A 97 1.44 8.84 0.86
C TRP A 97 0.48 8.43 1.95
N VAL A 98 1.00 8.23 3.15
CA VAL A 98 0.25 7.89 4.35
C VAL A 98 0.50 8.95 5.40
N VAL A 99 -0.55 9.67 5.77
CA VAL A 99 -0.50 10.69 6.83
C VAL A 99 -0.99 10.06 8.13
N LEU A 100 -0.03 9.70 8.99
CA LEU A 100 -0.29 9.19 10.33
C LEU A 100 -0.56 10.33 11.31
N GLN A 101 -1.67 10.23 12.04
CA GLN A 101 -1.96 11.14 13.14
C GLN A 101 -1.29 10.62 14.41
N ARG A 102 -0.43 11.44 15.04
CA ARG A 102 0.21 11.11 16.32
C ARG A 102 -0.47 11.84 17.47
N ALA A 103 -0.45 11.21 18.65
CA ALA A 103 -0.93 11.82 19.89
C ALA A 103 -0.18 13.10 20.26
N SER A 104 1.07 13.26 19.80
CA SER A 104 1.87 14.48 19.95
C SER A 104 1.35 15.68 19.14
N GLY A 105 0.35 15.48 18.27
CA GLY A 105 -0.29 16.52 17.47
C GLY A 105 0.41 16.88 16.16
N LEU A 106 1.66 16.44 15.95
CA LEU A 106 2.35 16.58 14.67
C LEU A 106 2.15 15.30 13.83
N PRO A 107 1.54 15.41 12.63
CA PRO A 107 1.39 14.26 11.75
C PRO A 107 2.74 13.82 11.19
N VAL A 108 2.84 12.53 10.89
CA VAL A 108 4.00 11.95 10.20
C VAL A 108 3.56 11.52 8.81
N LEU A 109 4.31 11.94 7.81
CA LEU A 109 4.15 11.48 6.43
C LEU A 109 5.04 10.25 6.23
N LEU A 110 4.43 9.16 5.78
CA LEU A 110 5.12 7.98 5.30
C LEU A 110 4.84 7.77 3.82
N GLU A 111 5.77 7.12 3.13
CA GLU A 111 5.73 7.03 1.67
C GLU A 111 6.01 5.59 1.21
N ALA A 112 5.34 5.17 0.14
CA ALA A 112 5.67 3.98 -0.62
C ALA A 112 5.76 4.35 -2.10
N VAL A 113 6.94 4.14 -2.70
CA VAL A 113 7.13 4.33 -4.14
C VAL A 113 6.57 3.12 -4.86
N LEU A 114 5.79 3.34 -5.90
CA LEU A 114 5.21 2.26 -6.69
C LEU A 114 6.13 2.01 -7.89
N ASP A 115 6.76 0.83 -7.93
CA ASP A 115 7.46 0.39 -9.12
C ASP A 115 6.44 0.20 -10.26
N PRO A 116 6.62 0.87 -11.42
CA PRO A 116 5.76 0.73 -12.58
C PRO A 116 5.52 -0.73 -13.01
N GLU A 117 6.51 -1.61 -12.85
CA GLU A 117 6.41 -3.03 -13.21
C GLU A 117 5.47 -3.81 -12.28
N MET A 118 5.29 -3.35 -11.03
CA MET A 118 4.41 -3.99 -10.04
C MET A 118 2.93 -3.63 -10.21
N VAL A 119 2.63 -2.55 -10.95
CA VAL A 119 1.27 -2.00 -11.10
C VAL A 119 0.71 -2.10 -12.53
N SER A 120 1.44 -2.76 -13.43
CA SER A 120 1.11 -2.95 -14.85
C SER A 120 0.18 -4.14 -15.12
#